data_AF-A0A7C4BGE5-F1
#
_entry.id   AF-A0A7C4BGE5-F1
#
_cell.length_a   1.000
_cell.length_b   1.000
_cell.length_c   1.000
_cell.angle_alpha   90.00
_cell.angle_beta   90.00
_cell.angle_gamma   90.00
#
_symmetry.space_group_name_H-M   'P 1'
#
loop_
_entity.id
_entity.type
_entity.pdbx_description
1 polymer ?
#
loop_
_entity_poly.entity_id
_entity_poly.type
_entity_poly.pdbx_seq_one_letter_code
_entity_poly.pdbx_strand_id
1 'polypeptide(L)'
;MGGIKVYLPDQLERKFREVAMRLFGYGKGSLSLASERAIELWLSQVSEVLEVGESIEDPVEAIFGMLSHVKKTGVELQHEAGEIRAKRALNSVPA
;
A
#
# COMPACT_ATOMS: atom_id res chain seq x y z
N MET A 1 9.89 16.82 -23.29
CA MET A 1 9.67 15.81 -22.22
C MET A 1 10.98 15.57 -21.51
N GLY A 2 10.94 15.41 -20.18
CA GLY A 2 12.08 14.92 -19.42
C GLY A 2 12.25 13.41 -19.63
N GLY A 3 13.46 12.91 -19.39
CA GLY A 3 13.77 11.47 -19.46
C GLY A 3 14.33 10.99 -18.13
N ILE A 4 13.91 9.79 -17.72
CA ILE A 4 14.48 9.09 -16.56
C ILE A 4 15.22 7.84 -17.04
N LYS A 5 16.38 7.55 -16.46
CA LYS A 5 17.09 6.30 -16.68
C LYS A 5 16.80 5.37 -15.50
N VAL A 6 16.19 4.22 -15.79
CA VAL A 6 15.80 3.23 -14.79
C VAL A 6 16.51 1.92 -15.09
N TYR A 7 17.02 1.27 -14.05
CA TYR A 7 17.59 -0.07 -14.14
C TYR A 7 16.63 -1.04 -13.45
N LEU A 8 16.23 -2.07 -14.18
CA LEU A 8 15.31 -3.12 -13.71
C LEU A 8 16.01 -4.48 -13.83
N PRO A 9 15.67 -5.45 -12.97
CA PRO A 9 16.08 -6.83 -13.20
C PRO A 9 15.64 -7.32 -14.58
N ASP A 10 16.50 -8.04 -15.28
CA ASP A 10 16.28 -8.46 -16.68
C ASP A 10 14.93 -9.15 -16.91
N GLN A 11 14.51 -10.01 -15.98
CA GLN A 11 13.23 -10.71 -16.08
C GLN A 11 12.04 -9.75 -16.01
N LEU A 12 12.12 -8.71 -15.18
CA LEU A 12 11.06 -7.72 -15.03
C LEU A 12 10.99 -6.82 -16.27
N GLU A 13 12.14 -6.35 -16.76
CA GLU A 13 12.24 -5.54 -17.97
C GLU A 13 11.63 -6.28 -19.16
N ARG A 14 12.01 -7.55 -19.36
CA ARG A 14 11.53 -8.35 -20.49
C ARG A 14 10.02 -8.54 -20.44
N LYS A 15 9.47 -8.85 -19.26
CA LYS A 15 8.03 -9.01 -19.06
C LYS A 15 7.29 -7.70 -19.32
N PHE A 16 7.80 -6.58 -18.81
CA PHE A 16 7.22 -5.26 -19.04
C PHE A 16 7.18 -4.93 -20.53
N ARG A 17 8.28 -5.14 -21.24
CA ARG A 17 8.39 -4.92 -22.68
C ARG A 17 7.40 -5.76 -23.48
N GLU A 18 7.31 -7.05 -23.18
CA GLU A 18 6.38 -7.96 -23.85
C GLU A 18 4.92 -7.51 -23.70
N VAL A 19 4.53 -7.15 -22.47
CA VAL A 19 3.17 -6.67 -22.19
C VAL A 19 2.90 -5.32 -22.85
N ALA A 20 3.82 -4.38 -22.76
CA ALA A 20 3.70 -3.07 -23.38
C ALA A 20 3.53 -3.17 -24.90
N MET A 21 4.30 -4.05 -25.55
CA MET A 21 4.18 -4.27 -26.99
C MET A 21 2.90 -4.99 -27.39
N ARG A 22 2.40 -5.93 -26.57
CA ARG A 22 1.12 -6.59 -26.80
C ARG A 22 -0.06 -5.62 -26.69
N LEU A 23 0.00 -4.68 -25.75
CA LEU A 23 -1.08 -3.72 -25.51
C LEU A 23 -1.07 -2.55 -26.49
N PHE A 24 0.11 -1.98 -26.76
CA PHE A 24 0.25 -0.71 -27.48
C PHE A 24 0.91 -0.86 -28.86
N GLY A 25 1.24 -2.10 -29.25
CA GLY A 25 1.87 -2.43 -30.51
C GLY A 25 3.41 -2.43 -30.47
N TYR A 26 3.99 -2.94 -31.55
CA TYR A 26 5.43 -3.15 -31.71
C TYR A 26 6.17 -1.92 -32.28
N GLY A 27 5.48 -0.78 -32.39
CA GLY A 27 6.02 0.47 -32.91
C GLY A 27 6.86 1.26 -31.89
N LYS A 28 7.43 2.38 -32.35
CA LYS A 28 8.10 3.34 -31.46
C LYS A 28 7.10 3.94 -30.48
N GLY A 29 7.48 4.00 -29.21
CA GLY A 29 6.71 4.69 -28.17
C GLY A 29 5.87 3.79 -27.26
N SER A 30 5.70 2.50 -27.56
CA SER A 30 4.91 1.59 -26.70
C SER A 30 5.46 1.48 -25.27
N LEU A 31 6.79 1.43 -25.12
CA LEU A 31 7.44 1.46 -23.80
C LEU A 31 7.26 2.79 -23.08
N SER A 32 7.35 3.90 -23.80
CA SER A 32 7.17 5.24 -23.22
C SER A 32 5.73 5.41 -22.72
N LEU A 33 4.74 5.02 -23.52
CA LEU A 33 3.33 5.06 -23.14
C LEU A 33 3.04 4.12 -21.97
N ALA A 34 3.54 2.89 -21.99
CA ALA A 34 3.39 1.98 -20.86
C ALA A 34 4.03 2.53 -19.58
N SER A 35 5.19 3.18 -19.70
CA SER A 35 5.89 3.78 -18.57
C SER A 35 5.12 4.96 -18.00
N GLU A 36 4.60 5.84 -18.86
CA GLU A 36 3.74 6.95 -18.48
C GLU A 36 2.52 6.46 -17.68
N ARG A 37 1.78 5.48 -18.21
CA ARG A 37 0.62 4.89 -17.51
C ARG A 37 0.98 4.24 -16.18
N ALA A 38 2.11 3.55 -16.11
CA ALA A 38 2.57 2.91 -14.88
C ALA A 38 2.95 3.95 -13.82
N ILE A 39 3.62 5.02 -14.22
CA ILE A 39 4.02 6.12 -13.33
C ILE A 39 2.78 6.89 -12.87
N GLU A 40 1.84 7.21 -13.76
CA GLU A 40 0.55 7.84 -13.41
C GLU A 40 -0.21 7.03 -12.36
N LEU A 41 -0.33 5.72 -12.56
CA LEU A 41 -1.02 4.83 -11.63
C LEU A 41 -0.29 4.73 -10.28
N TRP A 42 1.04 4.63 -10.31
CA TRP A 42 1.82 4.61 -9.08
C TRP A 42 1.68 5.91 -8.30
N LEU A 43 1.75 7.06 -8.99
CA LEU A 43 1.56 8.37 -8.38
C LEU A 43 0.15 8.52 -7.80
N SER A 44 -0.91 8.06 -8.49
CA SER A 44 -2.26 8.14 -7.95
C SER A 44 -2.43 7.31 -6.67
N GLN A 45 -1.82 6.12 -6.63
CA GLN A 45 -1.85 5.26 -5.44
C GLN A 45 -1.06 5.84 -4.27
N VAL A 46 0.04 6.54 -4.54
CA VAL A 46 0.91 7.10 -3.52
C VAL A 46 0.46 8.49 -3.07
N SER A 47 -0.14 9.30 -3.94
CA SER A 47 -0.67 10.64 -3.61
C SER A 47 -1.76 10.54 -2.54
N GLU A 48 -2.67 9.56 -2.63
CA GLU A 48 -3.68 9.35 -1.58
C GLU A 48 -3.04 9.09 -0.20
N VAL A 49 -1.92 8.37 -0.16
CA VAL A 49 -1.23 8.04 1.09
C VAL A 49 -0.42 9.23 1.60
N LEU A 50 0.27 9.94 0.71
CA LEU A 50 1.08 11.12 1.05
C LEU A 50 0.20 12.31 1.45
N GLU A 51 -0.89 12.59 0.74
CA GLU A 51 -1.82 13.67 1.09
C GLU A 51 -2.48 13.44 2.45
N VAL A 52 -2.85 12.19 2.78
CA VAL A 52 -3.36 11.86 4.12
C VAL A 52 -2.26 12.02 5.19
N GLY A 53 -1.02 11.66 4.87
CA GLY A 53 0.12 11.82 5.77
C GLY A 53 0.53 13.29 5.99
N GLU A 54 0.52 14.11 4.94
CA GLU A 54 0.87 15.53 4.99
C GLU A 54 -0.27 16.40 5.54
N SER A 55 -1.52 15.98 5.39
CA SER A 55 -2.68 16.69 5.93
C SER A 55 -2.85 16.54 7.45
N ILE A 56 -2.10 15.64 8.09
CA ILE A 56 -2.17 15.43 9.54
C ILE A 56 -0.85 15.88 10.16
N GLU A 57 -0.88 17.07 10.76
CA GLU A 57 0.28 17.70 11.40
C GLU A 57 0.91 16.82 12.49
N ASP A 58 0.08 16.10 13.24
CA ASP A 58 0.51 15.05 14.18
C ASP A 58 -0.42 13.81 14.08
N PRO A 59 -0.03 12.78 13.32
CA PRO A 59 -0.84 11.57 13.14
C PRO A 59 -0.97 10.75 14.41
N VAL A 60 -0.02 10.87 15.35
CA VAL A 60 -0.09 10.19 16.63
C VAL A 60 -1.17 10.83 17.49
N GLU A 61 -1.16 12.16 17.60
CA GLU A 61 -2.17 12.91 18.36
C GLU A 61 -3.56 12.77 17.75
N ALA A 62 -3.69 12.76 16.42
CA ALA A 62 -4.97 12.52 15.75
C ALA A 62 -5.57 11.16 16.12
N ILE A 63 -4.76 10.09 16.13
CA ILE A 63 -5.20 8.75 16.57
C ILE A 63 -5.60 8.77 18.05
N PHE A 64 -4.83 9.44 18.93
CA PHE A 64 -5.19 9.59 20.34
C PHE A 64 -6.53 10.32 20.52
N GLY A 65 -6.75 11.41 19.79
CA GLY A 65 -8.01 12.15 19.80
C GLY A 65 -9.20 11.30 19.34
N MET A 66 -9.05 10.54 18.25
CA MET A 66 -10.08 9.60 17.78
C MET A 66 -10.43 8.55 18.82
N LEU A 67 -9.43 8.06 19.57
CA LEU A 67 -9.59 7.03 20.61
C LEU A 67 -9.95 7.59 21.98
N SER A 68 -10.16 8.91 22.13
CA SER A 68 -10.47 9.56 23.42
C SER A 68 -11.71 9.02 24.14
N HIS A 69 -12.66 8.44 23.39
CA HIS A 69 -13.85 7.80 23.95
C HIS A 69 -13.58 6.42 24.56
N VAL A 70 -12.43 5.81 24.27
CA VAL A 70 -12.02 4.53 24.80
C VAL A 70 -11.44 4.74 26.20
N LYS A 71 -12.19 4.32 27.22
CA LYS A 71 -11.82 4.52 28.64
C LYS A 71 -10.73 3.59 29.15
N LYS A 72 -10.33 2.60 28.36
CA LYS A 72 -9.33 1.59 28.72
C LYS A 72 -7.96 2.02 28.23
N THR A 73 -6.95 1.78 29.05
CA THR A 73 -5.54 1.95 28.68
C THR A 73 -5.11 0.93 27.64
N GLY A 74 -4.02 1.23 26.93
CA GLY A 74 -3.44 0.30 25.96
C GLY A 74 -3.08 -1.06 26.56
N VAL A 75 -2.61 -1.08 27.81
CA VAL A 75 -2.27 -2.32 28.53
C VAL A 75 -3.51 -3.15 28.83
N GLU A 76 -4.60 -2.53 29.30
CA GLU A 76 -5.87 -3.23 29.54
C GLU A 76 -6.45 -3.82 28.25
N LEU A 77 -6.40 -3.06 27.14
CA LEU A 77 -6.83 -3.54 25.83
C LEU A 77 -5.97 -4.71 25.34
N GLN A 78 -4.67 -4.72 25.63
CA GLN A 78 -3.78 -5.84 25.29
C GLN A 78 -4.13 -7.11 26.07
N HIS A 79 -4.44 -6.98 27.37
CA HIS A 79 -4.87 -8.11 28.20
C HIS A 79 -6.20 -8.69 27.69
N GLU A 80 -7.18 -7.84 27.41
CA GLU A 80 -8.48 -8.24 26.85
C GLU A 80 -8.33 -8.92 25.48
N ALA A 81 -7.46 -8.40 24.61
CA ALA A 81 -7.13 -9.04 23.34
C ALA A 81 -6.51 -10.42 23.54
N GLY A 82 -5.70 -10.61 24.58
CA GLY A 82 -5.18 -11.92 25.00
C GLY A 82 -6.29 -12.90 25.37
N GLU A 83 -7.23 -12.48 26.22
CA GLU A 83 -8.36 -13.31 26.63
C GLU A 83 -9.26 -13.71 25.44
N ILE A 84 -9.55 -12.77 24.54
CA ILE A 84 -10.36 -13.03 23.34
C ILE A 84 -9.69 -14.09 22.47
N ARG A 85 -8.37 -14.00 22.26
CA ARG A 85 -7.61 -14.99 21.47
C ARG A 85 -7.62 -16.36 22.15
N ALA A 86 -7.44 -16.42 23.46
CA ALA A 86 -7.48 -17.68 24.22
C ALA A 86 -8.87 -18.35 24.13
N LYS A 87 -9.95 -17.58 24.31
CA LYS A 87 -11.33 -18.09 24.16
C LYS A 87 -11.61 -18.59 22.74
N ARG A 88 -11.12 -17.88 21.71
CA ARG A 88 -11.23 -18.34 20.32
C ARG A 88 -10.48 -19.64 20.08
N ALA A 89 -9.26 -19.77 20.59
CA ALA A 89 -8.47 -20.99 20.46
C ALA A 89 -9.19 -22.20 21.07
N LEU A 90 -9.77 -22.04 22.27
CA LEU A 90 -10.56 -23.09 22.94
C LEU A 90 -11.81 -23.50 22.16
N ASN A 91 -12.50 -22.53 21.54
CA ASN A 91 -13.70 -22.80 20.72
C ASN A 91 -13.39 -23.35 19.32
N SER A 92 -12.12 -23.33 18.89
CA SER A 92 -11.68 -23.84 17.58
C SER A 92 -11.12 -25.26 17.60
N VAL A 93 -11.07 -25.92 18.76
CA VAL A 93 -10.67 -27.34 18.86
C VAL A 93 -11.92 -28.21 18.68
N PRO A 94 -12.01 -29.06 17.63
CA PRO A 94 -13.10 -30.03 17.51
C PRO A 94 -12.94 -31.12 18.58
N ALA A 95 -14.07 -31.53 19.17
CA ALA A 95 -14.16 -32.58 20.17
C ALA A 95 -13.73 -33.96 19.63
#